data_AF-A0A4R9BSA2-F1
#
_entry.id   AF-A0A4R9BSA2-F1
#
_cell.length_a   1.000
_cell.length_b   1.000
_cell.length_c   1.000
_cell.angle_alpha   90.00
_cell.angle_beta   90.00
_cell.angle_gamma   90.00
#
_symmetry.space_group_name_H-M   'P 1'
#
loop_
_entity.id
_entity.type
_entity.pdbx_description
1 polymer ?
#
loop_
_entity_poly.entity_id
_entity_poly.type
_entity_poly.pdbx_seq_one_letter_code
_entity_poly.pdbx_strand_id
1 'polypeptide(L)'
;MGMRMSWVRSYGLYANRHKIVTDVLMRANWAKRVLFLADRIALVNQAAGAFKEHLPDAAPVNLLTDRDTDGRVFVSTYGTMMGLIDQGGSTADDAGGGLRRFGPGYFDLIIVDEAHRSVYQKYGEIFSYFDSLLVGLTATPKDEIDHNTYSLFNLEDGVPTDSYELGQAIADKYLVPPVARPIALGFMNRGIRYADLSADERDQWDMLDWDDGLVPDAIDAAAVNK
;
A
#
# COMPACT_ATOMS: atom_id res chain seq x y z
N MET A 1 -6.41 -27.34 7.35
CA MET A 1 -6.90 -26.44 8.42
C MET A 1 -6.99 -25.08 7.77
N GLY A 2 -8.21 -24.59 7.50
CA GLY A 2 -8.42 -23.49 6.54
C GLY A 2 -7.78 -22.17 7.00
N MET A 3 -7.07 -21.50 6.08
CA MET A 3 -6.59 -20.12 6.22
C MET A 3 -7.72 -19.26 6.79
N ARG A 4 -7.54 -18.71 7.99
CA ARG A 4 -8.44 -17.69 8.55
C ARG A 4 -7.79 -16.34 8.32
N MET A 5 -8.28 -15.69 7.27
CA MET A 5 -7.86 -14.37 6.86
C MET A 5 -8.78 -13.31 7.49
N SER A 6 -8.23 -12.19 7.94
CA SER A 6 -9.00 -11.06 8.44
C SER A 6 -8.57 -9.77 7.75
N TRP A 7 -9.56 -9.07 7.22
CA TRP A 7 -9.41 -7.81 6.47
C TRP A 7 -9.92 -6.66 7.33
N VAL A 8 -9.11 -5.60 7.52
CA VAL A 8 -9.48 -4.45 8.36
C VAL A 8 -9.26 -3.15 7.60
N ARG A 9 -10.36 -2.42 7.34
CA ARG A 9 -10.34 -1.07 6.74
C ARG A 9 -10.08 0.00 7.80
N SER A 10 -9.18 0.95 7.54
CA SER A 10 -8.94 2.10 8.44
C SER A 10 -8.54 3.37 7.68
N TYR A 11 -9.27 4.47 7.87
CA TYR A 11 -8.91 5.78 7.33
C TYR A 11 -7.98 6.54 8.28
N GLY A 12 -6.94 7.20 7.73
CA GLY A 12 -6.13 8.28 8.33
C GLY A 12 -5.54 8.07 9.74
N LEU A 13 -4.29 8.49 9.98
CA LEU A 13 -3.63 8.50 11.31
C LEU A 13 -3.39 7.17 12.04
N TYR A 14 -3.89 6.04 11.55
CA TYR A 14 -3.62 4.73 12.17
C TYR A 14 -2.39 4.01 11.61
N ALA A 15 -1.29 4.73 11.36
CA ALA A 15 -0.03 4.23 10.82
C ALA A 15 0.68 3.15 11.69
N ASN A 16 0.00 2.62 12.70
CA ASN A 16 0.53 1.81 13.79
C ASN A 16 -0.31 0.57 14.14
N ARG A 17 -1.44 0.28 13.44
CA ARG A 17 -2.34 -0.85 13.78
C ARG A 17 -1.67 -2.23 13.70
N HIS A 18 -0.74 -2.42 12.77
CA HIS A 18 0.08 -3.62 12.68
C HIS A 18 0.73 -4.01 14.04
N LYS A 19 1.10 -3.02 14.87
CA LYS A 19 1.68 -3.26 16.20
C LYS A 19 0.68 -3.88 17.17
N ILE A 20 -0.55 -3.36 17.21
CA ILE A 20 -1.59 -3.80 18.15
C ILE A 20 -2.01 -5.23 17.81
N VAL A 21 -2.23 -5.52 16.52
CA VAL A 21 -2.59 -6.87 16.07
C VAL A 21 -1.45 -7.85 16.37
N THR A 22 -0.21 -7.47 16.08
CA THR A 22 0.97 -8.29 16.37
C THR A 22 1.11 -8.54 17.87
N ASP A 23 1.05 -7.49 18.70
CA ASP A 23 1.19 -7.60 20.16
C ASP A 23 0.11 -8.50 20.77
N VAL A 24 -1.14 -8.33 20.39
CA VAL A 24 -2.26 -9.15 20.89
C VAL A 24 -2.10 -10.61 20.49
N LEU A 25 -1.77 -10.89 19.22
CA LEU A 25 -1.63 -12.26 18.72
C LEU A 25 -0.39 -12.96 19.30
N MET A 26 0.71 -12.23 19.51
CA MET A 26 1.91 -12.76 20.15
C MET A 26 1.68 -13.05 21.63
N ARG A 27 1.04 -12.13 22.38
CA ARG A 27 0.69 -12.34 23.79
C ARG A 27 -0.32 -13.47 23.99
N ALA A 28 -1.26 -13.64 23.07
CA ALA A 28 -2.18 -14.76 23.05
C ALA A 28 -1.51 -16.09 22.66
N ASN A 29 -0.22 -16.06 22.27
CA ASN A 29 0.56 -17.22 21.81
C ASN A 29 0.01 -17.85 20.52
N TRP A 30 -0.67 -17.05 19.69
CA TRP A 30 -1.22 -17.46 18.39
C TRP A 30 -0.22 -17.25 17.25
N ALA A 31 0.71 -16.31 17.39
CA ALA A 31 1.80 -16.09 16.45
C ALA A 31 3.13 -15.93 17.20
N LYS A 32 4.15 -16.71 16.83
CA LYS A 32 5.50 -16.61 17.41
C LYS A 32 6.45 -15.88 16.48
N ARG A 33 6.26 -16.05 15.17
CA ARG A 33 7.04 -15.41 14.10
C ARG A 33 6.13 -14.67 13.15
N VAL A 34 6.35 -13.36 13.04
CA VAL A 34 5.50 -12.44 12.26
C VAL A 34 6.33 -11.78 11.17
N LEU A 35 5.80 -11.73 9.96
CA LEU A 35 6.36 -10.99 8.84
C LEU A 35 5.44 -9.80 8.49
N PHE A 36 6.00 -8.60 8.45
CA PHE A 36 5.32 -7.41 7.97
C PHE A 36 5.87 -7.00 6.60
N LEU A 37 4.97 -6.85 5.63
CA LEU A 37 5.27 -6.47 4.26
C LEU A 37 4.67 -5.11 3.93
N ALA A 38 5.49 -4.25 3.31
CA ALA A 38 5.07 -2.96 2.79
C ALA A 38 5.73 -2.67 1.43
N ASP A 39 5.12 -1.79 0.64
CA ASP A 39 5.59 -1.50 -0.73
C ASP A 39 6.89 -0.66 -0.74
N ARG A 40 7.04 0.25 0.23
CA ARG A 40 8.12 1.25 0.23
C ARG A 40 9.09 1.05 1.39
N ILE A 41 10.38 1.24 1.11
CA ILE A 41 11.46 1.21 2.12
C ILE A 41 11.17 2.16 3.29
N ALA A 42 10.62 3.35 3.02
CA ALA A 42 10.24 4.31 4.05
C ALA A 42 9.21 3.73 5.04
N LEU A 43 8.20 3.01 4.55
CA LEU A 43 7.17 2.36 5.37
C LEU A 43 7.78 1.21 6.17
N VAL A 44 8.68 0.42 5.57
CA VAL A 44 9.40 -0.66 6.28
C VAL A 44 10.25 -0.09 7.41
N ASN A 45 10.98 1.00 7.18
CA ASN A 45 11.79 1.64 8.20
C ASN A 45 10.93 2.24 9.32
N GLN A 46 9.80 2.86 8.97
CA GLN A 46 8.83 3.35 9.94
C GLN A 46 8.28 2.21 10.80
N ALA A 47 7.85 1.12 10.17
CA ALA A 47 7.38 -0.09 10.85
C ALA A 47 8.46 -0.70 11.75
N ALA A 48 9.72 -0.77 11.28
CA ALA A 48 10.85 -1.26 12.07
C ALA A 48 11.02 -0.45 13.37
N GLY A 49 11.06 0.88 13.25
CA GLY A 49 11.17 1.78 14.41
C GLY A 49 9.98 1.64 15.35
N ALA A 50 8.79 1.58 14.78
CA ALA A 50 7.54 1.32 15.48
C ALA A 50 7.58 0.01 16.29
N PHE A 51 7.97 -1.10 15.69
CA PHE A 51 8.05 -2.38 16.38
C PHE A 51 9.11 -2.35 17.48
N LYS A 52 10.25 -1.69 17.27
CA LYS A 52 11.29 -1.55 18.31
C LYS A 52 10.81 -0.76 19.51
N GLU A 53 10.00 0.27 19.29
CA GLU A 53 9.45 1.10 20.36
C GLU A 53 8.42 0.36 21.22
N HIS A 54 7.51 -0.39 20.60
CA HIS A 54 6.37 -0.99 21.31
C HIS A 54 6.50 -2.49 21.60
N LEU A 55 7.36 -3.19 20.87
CA LEU A 55 7.59 -4.63 20.96
C LEU A 55 9.10 -4.94 21.02
N PRO A 56 9.86 -4.38 21.98
CA PRO A 56 11.30 -4.61 22.07
C PRO A 56 11.66 -6.09 22.29
N ASP A 57 10.84 -6.82 23.07
CA ASP A 57 11.04 -8.24 23.37
C ASP A 57 10.85 -9.16 22.17
N ALA A 58 10.22 -8.66 21.09
CA ALA A 58 10.03 -9.40 19.85
C ALA A 58 11.27 -9.37 18.94
N ALA A 59 12.34 -8.67 19.35
CA ALA A 59 13.56 -8.47 18.57
C ALA A 59 13.28 -8.16 17.08
N PRO A 60 12.70 -6.98 16.77
CA PRO A 60 12.29 -6.67 15.40
C PRO A 60 13.49 -6.53 14.45
N VAL A 61 13.48 -7.30 13.36
CA VAL A 61 14.53 -7.36 12.34
C VAL A 61 14.05 -6.68 11.06
N ASN A 62 14.87 -5.76 10.52
CA ASN A 62 14.64 -5.15 9.21
C ASN A 62 15.48 -5.88 8.15
N LEU A 63 14.80 -6.66 7.30
CA LEU A 63 15.44 -7.49 6.27
C LEU A 63 16.07 -6.69 5.12
N LEU A 64 15.82 -5.38 5.06
CA LEU A 64 16.50 -4.49 4.11
C LEU A 64 17.94 -4.22 4.54
N THR A 65 18.18 -4.14 5.85
CA THR A 65 19.48 -3.77 6.44
C THR A 65 20.21 -4.96 7.04
N ASP A 66 19.47 -5.94 7.57
CA ASP A 66 20.02 -7.08 8.28
C ASP A 66 19.30 -8.36 7.83
N ARG A 67 20.00 -9.15 7.02
CA ARG A 67 19.48 -10.34 6.34
C ARG A 67 19.93 -11.65 6.97
N ASP A 68 20.65 -11.61 8.08
CA ASP A 68 21.16 -12.82 8.72
C ASP A 68 20.72 -12.92 10.19
N THR A 69 20.31 -11.81 10.82
CA THR A 69 19.82 -11.80 12.20
C THR A 69 18.44 -12.43 12.37
N ASP A 70 18.31 -13.29 13.36
CA ASP A 70 17.04 -13.89 13.78
C ASP A 70 16.28 -13.00 14.77
N GLY A 71 14.96 -13.07 14.69
CA GLY A 71 14.04 -12.35 15.56
C GLY A 71 12.67 -13.01 15.58
N ARG A 72 11.69 -12.36 16.21
CA ARG A 72 10.29 -12.80 16.20
C ARG A 72 9.43 -11.97 15.26
N VAL A 73 9.82 -10.73 15.01
CA VAL A 73 9.14 -9.84 14.06
C VAL A 73 10.12 -9.45 12.97
N PHE A 74 9.74 -9.69 11.72
CA PHE A 74 10.52 -9.35 10.55
C PHE A 74 9.76 -8.32 9.73
N VAL A 75 10.46 -7.30 9.25
CA VAL A 75 9.89 -6.27 8.37
C VAL A 75 10.66 -6.24 7.06
N SER A 76 9.95 -6.22 5.93
CA SER A 76 10.54 -6.28 4.60
C SER A 76 9.67 -5.60 3.56
N THR A 77 10.26 -5.28 2.40
CA THR A 77 9.47 -5.05 1.19
C THR A 77 9.09 -6.37 0.53
N TYR A 78 8.07 -6.34 -0.33
CA TYR A 78 7.70 -7.49 -1.16
C TYR A 78 8.87 -7.97 -2.02
N GLY A 79 9.55 -7.06 -2.73
CA GLY A 79 10.67 -7.41 -3.61
C GLY A 79 11.84 -8.06 -2.86
N THR A 80 12.17 -7.58 -1.66
CA THR A 80 13.23 -8.19 -0.85
C THR A 80 12.83 -9.58 -0.36
N MET A 81 11.58 -9.77 0.08
CA MET A 81 11.12 -11.09 0.53
C MET A 81 11.08 -12.09 -0.63
N MET A 82 10.60 -11.69 -1.80
CA MET A 82 10.61 -12.52 -3.00
C MET A 82 12.03 -13.01 -3.32
N GLY A 83 13.00 -12.08 -3.34
CA GLY A 83 14.40 -12.44 -3.57
C GLY A 83 14.98 -13.39 -2.51
N LEU A 84 14.52 -13.33 -1.26
CA LEU A 84 14.95 -14.25 -0.19
C LEU A 84 14.33 -15.65 -0.32
N ILE A 85 13.13 -15.75 -0.91
CA ILE A 85 12.50 -17.04 -1.25
C ILE A 85 13.22 -17.68 -2.44
N ASP A 86 13.54 -16.89 -3.47
CA ASP A 86 14.17 -17.35 -4.71
C ASP A 86 15.63 -17.79 -4.52
N GLN A 87 16.34 -17.21 -3.54
CA GLN A 87 17.78 -17.47 -3.31
C GLN A 87 18.11 -18.89 -2.83
N GLY A 88 17.12 -19.70 -2.44
CA GLY A 88 17.35 -21.14 -2.30
C GLY A 88 16.67 -21.89 -3.44
N GLY A 89 17.42 -22.71 -4.16
CA GLY A 89 16.94 -23.47 -5.32
C GLY A 89 15.68 -24.29 -5.02
N SER A 90 14.83 -24.44 -6.03
CA SER A 90 13.56 -25.19 -5.98
C SER A 90 13.71 -26.67 -6.37
N THR A 91 14.92 -27.12 -6.68
CA THR A 91 15.21 -28.45 -7.21
C THR A 91 16.01 -29.26 -6.19
N ALA A 92 15.57 -30.50 -5.97
CA ALA A 92 16.27 -31.50 -5.16
C ALA A 92 17.66 -31.89 -5.72
N ASP A 93 18.02 -31.37 -6.90
CA ASP A 93 19.23 -31.72 -7.65
C ASP A 93 20.33 -30.64 -7.59
N ASP A 94 20.11 -29.50 -6.94
CA ASP A 94 21.15 -28.48 -6.76
C ASP A 94 22.04 -28.83 -5.56
N ALA A 95 23.02 -29.71 -5.79
CA ALA A 95 24.07 -30.11 -4.84
C ALA A 95 25.03 -28.96 -4.42
N GLY A 96 24.67 -27.70 -4.68
CA GLY A 96 25.40 -26.49 -4.26
C GLY A 96 24.50 -25.35 -3.78
N GLY A 97 23.18 -25.52 -3.71
CA GLY A 97 22.24 -24.49 -3.26
C GLY A 97 22.09 -24.49 -1.74
N GLY A 98 22.47 -23.40 -1.08
CA GLY A 98 22.29 -23.24 0.37
C GLY A 98 20.82 -23.43 0.79
N LEU A 99 20.60 -23.90 2.02
CA LEU A 99 19.25 -23.99 2.58
C LEU A 99 18.55 -22.64 2.50
N ARG A 100 17.29 -22.63 2.01
CA ARG A 100 16.42 -21.46 2.09
C ARG A 100 16.33 -20.97 3.53
N ARG A 101 16.64 -19.68 3.75
CA ARG A 101 16.61 -19.07 5.08
C ARG A 101 15.24 -19.18 5.74
N PHE A 102 14.18 -18.89 4.98
CA PHE A 102 12.81 -18.97 5.43
C PHE A 102 12.09 -20.11 4.71
N GLY A 103 11.87 -21.21 5.41
CA GLY A 103 11.04 -22.31 4.91
C GLY A 103 9.54 -21.95 4.87
N PRO A 104 8.71 -22.74 4.17
CA PRO A 104 7.26 -22.50 4.05
C PRO A 104 6.52 -22.33 5.40
N GLY A 105 6.94 -23.06 6.45
CA GLY A 105 6.36 -22.97 7.79
C GLY A 105 7.13 -22.04 8.75
N TYR A 106 7.88 -21.06 8.23
CA TYR A 106 8.68 -20.17 9.07
C TYR A 106 7.85 -19.06 9.72
N PHE A 107 6.85 -18.50 9.03
CA PHE A 107 6.02 -17.46 9.60
C PHE A 107 4.67 -18.03 10.04
N ASP A 108 4.21 -17.63 11.21
CA ASP A 108 2.87 -18.01 11.69
C ASP A 108 1.83 -16.96 11.23
N LEU A 109 2.28 -15.73 11.00
CA LEU A 109 1.46 -14.60 10.58
C LEU A 109 2.22 -13.70 9.60
N ILE A 110 1.55 -13.33 8.51
CA ILE A 110 1.96 -12.31 7.55
C ILE A 110 0.98 -11.15 7.63
N ILE A 111 1.51 -9.94 7.83
CA ILE A 111 0.76 -8.69 7.81
C ILE A 111 1.16 -7.91 6.56
N VAL A 112 0.17 -7.49 5.79
CA VAL A 112 0.33 -6.80 4.52
C VAL A 112 -0.24 -5.41 4.66
N ASP A 113 0.58 -4.38 4.46
CA ASP A 113 0.15 -2.99 4.49
C ASP A 113 -0.15 -2.46 3.09
N GLU A 114 -1.21 -1.67 3.00
CA GLU A 114 -1.76 -1.09 1.77
C GLU A 114 -1.92 -2.14 0.68
N ALA A 115 -2.64 -3.22 1.04
CA ALA A 115 -2.77 -4.38 0.19
C ALA A 115 -3.72 -4.13 -0.98
N HIS A 116 -3.15 -3.99 -2.18
CA HIS A 116 -3.87 -3.71 -3.43
C HIS A 116 -3.69 -4.83 -4.46
N ARG A 117 -4.58 -4.90 -5.45
CA ARG A 117 -4.55 -5.91 -6.53
C ARG A 117 -3.18 -6.05 -7.19
N SER A 118 -2.53 -4.94 -7.52
CA SER A 118 -1.23 -4.94 -8.22
C SER A 118 -0.14 -5.67 -7.42
N VAL A 119 -0.19 -5.55 -6.08
CA VAL A 119 0.71 -6.26 -5.17
C VAL A 119 0.43 -7.76 -5.23
N TYR A 120 -0.83 -8.18 -5.14
CA TYR A 120 -1.19 -9.60 -5.16
C TYR A 120 -0.89 -10.27 -6.50
N GLN A 121 -1.07 -9.57 -7.62
CA GLN A 121 -0.73 -10.12 -8.93
C GLN A 121 0.79 -10.26 -9.12
N LYS A 122 1.57 -9.32 -8.60
CA LYS A 122 3.02 -9.30 -8.77
C LYS A 122 3.77 -10.17 -7.75
N TYR A 123 3.25 -10.26 -6.53
CA TYR A 123 3.90 -10.89 -5.38
C TYR A 123 3.06 -12.03 -4.77
N GLY A 124 2.09 -12.55 -5.52
CA GLY A 124 1.22 -13.65 -5.11
C GLY A 124 1.98 -14.88 -4.60
N GLU A 125 3.16 -15.13 -5.19
CA GLU A 125 4.02 -16.27 -4.83
C GLU A 125 4.45 -16.25 -3.37
N ILE A 126 4.68 -15.08 -2.77
CA ILE A 126 5.03 -14.94 -1.36
C ILE A 126 3.93 -15.54 -0.48
N PHE A 127 2.66 -15.28 -0.82
CA PHE A 127 1.51 -15.73 -0.05
C PHE A 127 1.19 -17.21 -0.28
N SER A 128 1.50 -17.74 -1.47
CA SER A 128 1.38 -19.19 -1.72
C SER A 128 2.54 -19.99 -1.14
N TYR A 129 3.69 -19.37 -0.92
CA TYR A 129 4.88 -20.02 -0.40
C TYR A 129 4.80 -20.29 1.10
N PHE A 130 4.28 -19.34 1.89
CA PHE A 130 4.20 -19.48 3.34
C PHE A 130 2.84 -20.04 3.79
N ASP A 131 2.89 -21.13 4.56
CA ASP A 131 1.71 -21.68 5.26
C ASP A 131 1.49 -20.90 6.57
N SER A 132 0.87 -19.72 6.44
CA SER A 132 0.74 -18.74 7.52
C SER A 132 -0.63 -18.05 7.51
N LEU A 133 -1.02 -17.48 8.64
CA LEU A 133 -2.17 -16.58 8.70
C LEU A 133 -1.85 -15.30 7.92
N LEU A 134 -2.82 -14.78 7.17
CA LEU A 134 -2.65 -13.55 6.39
C LEU A 134 -3.61 -12.47 6.87
N VAL A 135 -3.07 -11.28 7.16
CA VAL A 135 -3.83 -10.10 7.57
C VAL A 135 -3.51 -8.94 6.64
N GLY A 136 -4.53 -8.44 5.95
CA GLY A 136 -4.43 -7.26 5.09
C GLY A 136 -4.92 -6.01 5.82
N LEU A 137 -4.07 -4.98 5.88
CA LEU A 137 -4.40 -3.65 6.36
C LEU A 137 -4.47 -2.73 5.14
N THR A 138 -5.60 -2.05 4.94
CA THR A 138 -5.71 -1.06 3.86
C THR A 138 -6.66 0.08 4.22
N ALA A 139 -6.37 1.27 3.70
CA ALA A 139 -7.20 2.45 3.87
C ALA A 139 -8.19 2.67 2.70
N THR A 140 -8.00 1.98 1.57
CA THR A 140 -8.69 2.25 0.31
C THR A 140 -10.02 1.50 0.18
N PRO A 141 -11.01 2.06 -0.56
CA PRO A 141 -12.37 1.54 -0.61
C PRO A 141 -12.48 0.20 -1.36
N LYS A 142 -13.50 -0.59 -1.01
CA LYS A 142 -13.88 -1.86 -1.64
C LYS A 142 -13.97 -1.81 -3.17
N ASP A 143 -14.38 -0.68 -3.72
CA ASP A 143 -14.82 -0.58 -5.12
C ASP A 143 -13.66 -0.61 -6.13
N GLU A 144 -12.41 -0.52 -5.67
CA GLU A 144 -11.21 -0.68 -6.49
C GLU A 144 -10.62 -2.10 -6.45
N ILE A 145 -11.25 -3.01 -5.71
CA ILE A 145 -10.78 -4.38 -5.49
C ILE A 145 -11.62 -5.33 -6.35
N ASP A 146 -11.01 -5.82 -7.43
CA ASP A 146 -11.62 -6.77 -8.35
C ASP A 146 -11.76 -8.18 -7.73
N HIS A 147 -12.74 -8.95 -8.23
CA HIS A 147 -13.13 -10.32 -7.86
C HIS A 147 -11.94 -11.28 -7.65
N ASN A 148 -10.87 -11.10 -8.44
CA ASN A 148 -9.64 -11.92 -8.37
C ASN A 148 -8.79 -11.73 -7.10
N THR A 149 -9.04 -10.67 -6.32
CA THR A 149 -8.33 -10.43 -5.06
C THR A 149 -8.99 -11.22 -3.92
N TYR A 150 -10.31 -11.39 -3.96
CA TYR A 150 -11.08 -12.15 -2.96
C TYR A 150 -10.87 -13.67 -3.06
N SER A 151 -10.65 -14.19 -4.27
CA SER A 151 -10.34 -15.61 -4.50
C SER A 151 -9.02 -16.05 -3.86
N LEU A 152 -8.03 -15.15 -3.78
CA LEU A 152 -6.77 -15.37 -3.06
C LEU A 152 -6.96 -15.48 -1.53
N PHE A 153 -8.10 -15.02 -1.01
CA PHE A 153 -8.42 -14.99 0.42
C PHE A 153 -9.55 -15.91 0.83
N ASN A 154 -10.12 -16.66 -0.11
CA ASN A 154 -11.26 -17.52 0.14
C ASN A 154 -12.46 -16.77 0.76
N LEU A 155 -12.54 -15.45 0.51
CA LEU A 155 -13.59 -14.54 0.98
C LEU A 155 -14.67 -14.36 -0.09
N GLU A 156 -15.91 -14.08 0.33
CA GLU A 156 -16.94 -13.58 -0.58
C GLU A 156 -16.56 -12.21 -1.13
N ASP A 157 -16.79 -12.01 -2.43
CA ASP A 157 -16.45 -10.78 -3.12
C ASP A 157 -17.09 -9.56 -2.46
N GLY A 158 -16.28 -8.54 -2.24
CA GLY A 158 -16.76 -7.25 -1.76
C GLY A 158 -17.05 -7.18 -0.25
N VAL A 159 -16.70 -8.16 0.60
CA VAL A 159 -16.97 -8.09 2.05
C VAL A 159 -15.68 -8.26 2.88
N PRO A 160 -15.26 -7.25 3.66
CA PRO A 160 -14.12 -7.35 4.53
C PRO A 160 -14.57 -8.10 5.78
N THR A 161 -13.65 -8.80 6.45
CA THR A 161 -13.98 -9.44 7.72
C THR A 161 -14.39 -8.42 8.78
N ASP A 162 -13.78 -7.23 8.75
CA ASP A 162 -14.12 -6.11 9.62
C ASP A 162 -13.83 -4.77 8.93
N SER A 163 -14.54 -3.70 9.31
CA SER A 163 -14.33 -2.38 8.72
C SER A 163 -14.57 -1.26 9.72
N TYR A 164 -13.56 -0.40 9.88
CA TYR A 164 -13.68 0.84 10.64
C TYR A 164 -13.80 2.02 9.68
N GLU A 165 -15.03 2.48 9.45
CA GLU A 165 -15.35 3.48 8.44
C GLU A 165 -14.89 4.89 8.81
N LEU A 166 -14.63 5.73 7.79
CA LEU A 166 -14.23 7.13 7.96
C LEU A 166 -15.21 7.90 8.85
N GLY A 167 -16.52 7.72 8.63
CA GLY A 167 -17.57 8.38 9.42
C GLY A 167 -17.49 8.02 10.90
N GLN A 168 -17.28 6.73 11.20
CA GLN A 168 -17.10 6.24 12.58
C GLN A 168 -15.82 6.79 13.21
N ALA A 169 -14.70 6.79 12.47
CA ALA A 169 -13.42 7.32 12.93
C ALA A 169 -13.45 8.82 13.24
N ILE A 170 -14.25 9.59 12.49
CA ILE A 170 -14.53 11.00 12.75
C ILE A 170 -15.40 11.14 14.00
N ALA A 171 -16.46 10.35 14.13
CA ALA A 171 -17.37 10.39 15.29
C ALA A 171 -16.65 10.08 16.61
N ASP A 172 -15.73 9.10 16.58
CA ASP A 172 -14.90 8.69 17.70
C ASP A 172 -13.73 9.67 17.97
N LYS A 173 -13.62 10.76 17.20
CA LYS A 173 -12.62 11.83 17.34
C LYS A 173 -11.17 11.40 17.12
N TYR A 174 -10.95 10.25 16.48
CA TYR A 174 -9.60 9.84 16.06
C TYR A 174 -9.17 10.50 14.74
N LEU A 175 -10.12 10.99 13.95
CA LEU A 175 -9.89 11.71 12.72
C LEU A 175 -10.50 13.10 12.72
N VAL A 176 -9.76 14.03 12.13
CA VAL A 176 -10.30 15.35 11.77
C VAL A 176 -11.03 15.20 10.43
N PRO A 177 -12.30 15.68 10.31
CA PRO A 177 -13.02 15.66 9.06
C PRO A 177 -12.21 16.34 7.94
N PRO A 178 -12.08 15.72 6.76
CA PRO A 178 -11.41 16.36 5.64
C PRO A 178 -12.20 17.58 5.18
N VAL A 179 -11.51 18.70 4.94
CA VAL A 179 -12.09 19.89 4.33
C VAL A 179 -11.75 19.88 2.85
N ALA A 180 -12.71 19.46 2.02
CA ALA A 180 -12.55 19.54 0.57
C ALA A 180 -12.57 21.01 0.15
N ARG A 181 -11.43 21.49 -0.37
CA ARG A 181 -11.37 22.77 -1.07
C ARG A 181 -11.33 22.51 -2.56
N PRO A 182 -12.46 22.58 -3.29
CA PRO A 182 -12.44 22.48 -4.73
C PRO A 182 -11.67 23.68 -5.28
N ILE A 183 -10.48 23.43 -5.83
CA ILE A 183 -9.73 24.45 -6.55
C ILE A 183 -10.19 24.39 -7.99
N ALA A 184 -10.95 25.40 -8.42
CA ALA A 184 -11.24 25.58 -9.83
C ALA A 184 -9.94 25.99 -10.53
N LEU A 185 -9.31 25.06 -11.24
CA LEU A 185 -8.21 25.37 -12.15
C LEU A 185 -8.78 26.24 -13.27
N GLY A 186 -8.49 27.55 -13.20
CA GLY A 186 -9.25 28.58 -13.90
C GLY A 186 -9.38 28.36 -15.41
N PHE A 187 -8.32 27.94 -16.07
CA PHE A 187 -8.24 27.84 -17.53
C PHE A 187 -9.01 26.64 -18.10
N MET A 188 -9.04 25.51 -17.40
CA MET A 188 -9.73 24.29 -17.86
C MET A 188 -11.25 24.43 -17.89
N ASN A 189 -11.82 25.31 -17.05
CA ASN A 189 -13.28 25.50 -16.96
C ASN A 189 -13.78 26.79 -17.63
N ARG A 190 -12.95 27.83 -17.75
CA ARG A 190 -13.36 29.15 -18.28
C ARG A 190 -12.78 29.47 -19.66
N GLY A 191 -11.85 28.66 -20.14
CA GLY A 191 -11.06 29.00 -21.32
C GLY A 191 -9.99 30.05 -21.01
N ILE A 192 -9.29 30.50 -22.03
CA ILE A 192 -8.30 31.58 -21.94
C ILE A 192 -8.89 32.81 -22.62
N ARG A 193 -8.95 33.95 -21.92
CA ARG A 193 -9.41 35.23 -22.49
C ARG A 193 -8.23 36.17 -22.61
N TYR A 194 -8.11 36.85 -23.74
CA TYR A 194 -7.01 37.79 -23.99
C TYR A 194 -6.94 38.91 -22.94
N ALA A 195 -8.09 39.36 -22.44
CA ALA A 195 -8.18 40.39 -21.40
C ALA A 195 -7.65 39.95 -20.02
N ASP A 196 -7.58 38.64 -19.77
CA ASP A 196 -7.14 38.07 -18.49
C ASP A 196 -5.64 37.68 -18.51
N LEU A 197 -4.94 37.91 -19.64
CA LEU A 197 -3.53 37.59 -19.84
C LEU A 197 -2.62 38.75 -19.39
N SER A 198 -1.46 38.41 -18.85
CA SER A 198 -0.38 39.37 -18.58
C SER A 198 0.17 39.99 -19.88
N ALA A 199 1.03 41.01 -19.78
CA ALA A 199 1.63 41.64 -20.96
C ALA A 199 2.48 40.64 -21.77
N ASP A 200 3.33 39.87 -21.09
CA ASP A 200 4.19 38.87 -21.74
C ASP A 200 3.38 37.73 -22.39
N GLU A 201 2.25 37.35 -21.80
CA GLU A 201 1.36 36.31 -22.35
C GLU A 201 0.56 36.82 -23.56
N ARG A 202 0.19 38.11 -23.59
CA ARG A 202 -0.46 38.72 -24.76
C ARG A 202 0.51 38.82 -25.94
N ASP A 203 1.77 39.20 -25.67
CA ASP A 203 2.80 39.22 -26.71
C ASP A 203 3.01 37.81 -27.31
N GLN A 204 2.97 36.76 -26.48
CA GLN A 204 3.01 35.37 -26.96
C GLN A 204 1.76 34.99 -27.76
N TRP A 205 0.58 35.39 -27.29
CA TRP A 205 -0.71 35.17 -27.97
C TRP A 205 -0.76 35.82 -29.36
N ASP A 206 -0.17 37.00 -29.50
CA ASP A 206 -0.09 37.75 -30.75
C ASP A 206 1.00 37.22 -31.69
N MET A 207 1.98 36.47 -31.17
CA MET A 207 3.00 35.77 -31.95
C MET A 207 2.56 34.38 -32.45
N LEU A 208 1.44 33.85 -31.95
CA LEU A 208 0.88 32.58 -32.40
C LEU A 208 0.26 32.72 -33.80
N ASP A 209 0.51 31.74 -34.65
CA ASP A 209 -0.07 31.68 -36.01
C ASP A 209 -1.47 31.07 -35.92
N TRP A 210 -2.50 31.90 -36.13
CA TRP A 210 -3.90 31.51 -36.03
C TRP A 210 -4.44 31.11 -37.41
N ASP A 211 -5.10 29.96 -37.51
CA ASP A 211 -5.52 29.30 -38.77
C ASP A 211 -6.30 30.21 -39.75
N ASP A 212 -7.04 31.21 -39.25
CA ASP A 212 -7.87 32.13 -40.05
C ASP A 212 -7.29 33.56 -40.19
N GLY A 213 -6.07 33.80 -39.70
CA GLY A 213 -5.43 35.14 -39.70
C GLY A 213 -6.11 36.19 -38.80
N LEU A 214 -7.14 35.78 -38.05
CA LEU A 214 -7.84 36.58 -37.05
C LEU A 214 -7.42 36.10 -35.66
N VAL A 215 -6.82 36.99 -34.88
CA VAL A 215 -6.46 36.72 -33.48
C VAL A 215 -7.75 36.67 -32.66
N PRO A 216 -8.08 35.54 -32.02
CA PRO A 216 -9.31 35.41 -31.23
C PRO A 216 -9.18 36.10 -29.87
N ASP A 217 -10.27 36.73 -29.42
CA ASP A 217 -10.35 37.37 -28.10
C ASP A 217 -10.44 36.37 -26.93
N ALA A 218 -10.80 35.11 -27.24
CA ALA A 218 -10.85 34.02 -26.26
C ALA A 218 -10.75 32.63 -26.93
N ILE A 219 -10.16 31.68 -26.21
CA ILE A 219 -10.24 30.24 -26.49
C ILE A 219 -11.23 29.62 -25.49
N ASP A 220 -12.23 28.90 -25.98
CA ASP A 220 -13.20 28.18 -25.14
C ASP A 220 -12.53 27.02 -24.35
N ALA A 221 -13.04 26.73 -23.16
CA ALA A 221 -12.61 25.61 -22.32
C ALA A 221 -12.62 24.26 -23.07
N ALA A 222 -13.54 24.06 -24.02
CA ALA A 222 -13.62 22.86 -24.84
C ALA A 222 -12.42 22.69 -25.80
N ALA A 223 -11.80 23.80 -26.22
CA ALA A 223 -10.61 23.79 -27.08
C ALA A 223 -9.32 23.66 -26.26
N VAL A 224 -9.31 24.13 -25.01
CA VAL A 224 -8.17 23.98 -24.08
C VAL A 224 -8.01 22.53 -23.59
N ASN A 225 -9.11 21.78 -23.49
CA ASN A 225 -9.13 20.41 -22.95
C ASN A 225 -9.01 19.31 -24.03
N LYS A 226 -8.64 19.67 -25.26
CA LYS A 226 -8.52 18.75 -26.39
C LYS A 226 -7.06 18.38 -26.62
#